data_AF-A0A9D4KT71-F1
#
_entry.id   AF-A0A9D4KT71-F1
#
_cell.length_a   1.000
_cell.length_b   1.000
_cell.length_c   1.000
_cell.angle_alpha   90.00
_cell.angle_beta   90.00
_cell.angle_gamma   90.00
#
_symmetry.space_group_name_H-M   'P 1'
#
loop_
_entity.id
_entity.type
_entity.pdbx_description
1 polymer ?
#
loop_
_entity_poly.entity_id
_entity_poly.type
_entity_poly.pdbx_seq_one_letter_code
_entity_poly.pdbx_strand_id
1 'polypeptide(L)' 'MATFRSVTSSLGVPVAEEKTDGPSTVLTCLGLILDSNKMKIRIPKLKLQQVREKIEALV' A
#
# COMPACT_ATOMS: atom_id res chain seq x y z
N MET A 1 -10.37 -1.89 15.30
CA MET A 1 -9.17 -1.04 15.43
C MET A 1 -8.69 -0.88 16.88
N ALA A 2 -9.57 -0.77 17.87
CA ALA A 2 -9.17 -0.62 19.29
C ALA A 2 -8.21 -1.72 19.79
N THR A 3 -8.50 -3.00 19.51
CA THR A 3 -7.66 -4.12 19.93
C THR A 3 -6.25 -4.05 19.32
N PHE A 4 -6.14 -3.79 18.01
CA PHE A 4 -4.85 -3.67 17.33
C PHE A 4 -4.00 -2.52 17.89
N ARG A 5 -4.62 -1.37 18.14
CA ARG A 5 -3.95 -0.20 18.75
C ARG A 5 -3.50 -0.47 20.18
N SER A 6 -4.32 -1.16 20.98
CA SER A 6 -3.96 -1.58 22.34
C SER A 6 -2.73 -2.50 22.34
N VAL A 7 -2.70 -3.50 21.47
CA VAL A 7 -1.58 -4.43 21.34
C VAL A 7 -0.30 -3.70 20.91
N THR A 8 -0.36 -2.91 19.83
CA THR A 8 0.80 -2.14 19.34
C THR A 8 1.33 -1.16 20.40
N SER A 9 0.43 -0.49 21.14
CA SER A 9 0.80 0.36 22.27
C SER A 9 1.49 -0.42 23.40
N SER A 10 0.99 -1.61 23.76
CA SER A 10 1.60 -2.45 24.80
C SER A 10 2.99 -2.97 24.41
N LEU A 11 3.24 -3.15 23.11
CA LEU A 11 4.53 -3.54 22.55
C LEU A 11 5.49 -2.36 22.34
N GLY A 12 5.06 -1.12 22.61
CA GLY A 12 5.86 0.08 22.34
C GLY A 12 6.07 0.36 20.85
N VAL A 13 5.21 -0.18 19.97
CA VAL A 13 5.28 0.01 18.52
C VAL A 13 4.34 1.16 18.11
N PRO A 14 4.87 2.30 17.64
CA PRO A 14 4.03 3.42 17.22
C PRO A 14 3.30 3.11 15.91
N VAL A 15 2.03 3.52 15.83
CA VAL A 15 1.23 3.45 14.60
C VAL A 15 1.14 4.85 14.01
N ALA A 16 1.59 4.99 12.75
CA ALA A 16 1.53 6.23 12.01
C ALA A 16 0.13 6.39 11.37
N GLU A 17 -0.65 7.37 11.83
CA GLU A 17 -2.00 7.63 11.31
C GLU A 17 -1.99 7.95 9.81
N GLU A 18 -1.00 8.72 9.36
CA GLU A 18 -0.86 9.13 7.96
C GLU A 18 -0.53 7.97 7.01
N LYS A 19 -0.19 6.80 7.57
CA LYS A 19 0.08 5.56 6.83
C LYS A 19 -0.96 4.48 7.11
N THR A 20 -1.97 4.78 7.92
CA THR A 20 -3.00 3.82 8.31
C THR A 20 -4.24 4.04 7.46
N ASP A 21 -4.50 3.11 6.56
CA ASP A 21 -5.71 3.11 5.74
C ASP A 21 -6.70 2.05 6.25
N GLY A 22 -7.97 2.42 6.40
CA GLY A 22 -9.05 1.44 6.51
C GLY A 22 -10.28 1.86 7.34
N PRO A 23 -11.36 1.04 7.30
CA PRO A 23 -11.56 -0.09 6.39
C PRO A 23 -11.75 0.39 4.94
N SER A 24 -11.02 -0.21 3.99
CA SER A 24 -11.08 0.16 2.57
C SER A 24 -11.12 -1.09 1.68
N THR A 25 -11.87 -1.02 0.59
CA THR A 25 -11.91 -2.04 -0.47
C THR A 25 -10.81 -1.84 -1.53
N VAL A 26 -10.12 -0.70 -1.48
CA VAL A 26 -9.00 -0.38 -2.37
C VAL A 26 -7.85 0.16 -1.52
N LEU A 27 -6.74 -0.56 -1.46
CA LEU A 27 -5.58 -0.18 -0.65
C LEU A 27 -4.26 -0.40 -1.39
N THR A 28 -3.25 0.41 -1.07
CA THR A 28 -1.89 0.19 -1.57
C THR A 28 -1.13 -0.68 -0.58
N CYS A 29 -0.72 -1.87 -0.98
CA CYS A 29 0.06 -2.81 -0.16
C CYS A 29 1.31 -3.24 -0.93
N LEU A 30 2.49 -3.11 -0.31
CA LEU A 30 3.80 -3.40 -0.95
C LEU A 30 3.96 -2.65 -2.30
N GLY A 31 3.33 -1.48 -2.40
CA GLY A 31 3.27 -0.65 -3.59
C GLY A 31 2.53 -1.27 -4.78
N LEU A 32 1.61 -2.20 -4.54
CA LEU A 32 0.59 -2.65 -5.47
C LEU A 32 -0.77 -2.21 -4.98
N ILE A 33 -1.71 -1.98 -5.89
CA ILE A 33 -3.10 -1.65 -5.53
C ILE A 33 -3.87 -2.94 -5.43
N LEU A 34 -4.39 -3.24 -4.25
CA LEU A 34 -5.33 -4.34 -4.00
C LEU A 34 -6.74 -3.78 -4.11
N ASP A 35 -7.57 -4.37 -4.97
CA ASP A 35 -8.94 -3.94 -5.23
C ASP A 35 -9.89 -5.12 -5.04
N SER A 36 -10.52 -5.20 -3.87
CA SER A 36 -11.42 -6.31 -3.53
C SER A 36 -12.76 -6.21 -4.26
N ASN A 37 -13.22 -5.02 -4.64
CA ASN A 37 -14.44 -4.86 -5.43
C ASN A 37 -14.32 -5.54 -6.80
N LYS A 38 -13.12 -5.51 -7.39
CA LYS A 38 -12.83 -6.09 -8.71
C LYS A 38 -12.10 -7.42 -8.64
N MET A 39 -11.72 -7.89 -7.43
CA MET A 39 -10.87 -9.06 -7.21
C MET A 39 -9.58 -9.02 -8.06
N LYS A 40 -8.91 -7.85 -8.09
CA LYS A 40 -7.74 -7.60 -8.94
C LYS A 40 -6.62 -6.93 -8.17
N ILE A 41 -5.39 -7.22 -8.62
CA ILE A 41 -4.18 -6.50 -8.23
C ILE A 41 -3.73 -5.63 -9.41
N ARG A 42 -3.39 -4.37 -9.15
CA ARG A 42 -2.94 -3.42 -10.19
C ARG A 42 -1.58 -2.83 -9.81
N ILE A 43 -0.74 -2.61 -10.81
CA ILE A 43 0.49 -1.84 -10.64
C ILE A 43 0.11 -0.35 -10.74
N PRO A 44 0.52 0.50 -9.78
CA PRO A 44 0.33 1.95 -9.88
C PRO A 44 0.96 2.52 -11.15
N LYS A 45 0.29 3.49 -11.80
CA LYS A 45 0.77 4.11 -13.05
C LYS A 45 2.20 4.67 -12.92
N LEU A 46 2.52 5.29 -11.78
CA LEU A 46 3.85 5.83 -11.51
C LEU A 46 4.94 4.75 -11.55
N LYS A 47 4.66 3.56 -11.01
CA LYS A 47 5.61 2.43 -11.07
C LYS A 47 5.80 1.92 -12.49
N LEU A 48 4.73 1.89 -13.30
CA LEU A 48 4.83 1.53 -14.72
C LEU A 48 5.68 2.55 -15.49
N GLN A 49 5.51 3.84 -15.21
CA GLN A 49 6.32 4.90 -15.79
C GLN A 49 7.80 4.75 -15.44
N GLN A 50 8.13 4.53 -14.16
CA GLN A 50 9.52 4.30 -13.72
C GLN A 50 10.17 3.10 -14.42
N VAL A 51 9.43 2.02 -14.64
CA VAL A 51 9.95 0.86 -15.39
C VAL A 51 10.18 1.23 -16.85
N ARG A 52 9.25 1.96 -17.47
CA ARG A 52 9.38 2.40 -18.86
C ARG A 52 10.60 3.30 -19.06
N GLU A 53 10.80 4.29 -18.19
CA GLU A 53 11.96 5.18 -18.21
C GLU A 53 13.28 4.40 -18.11
N LYS A 54 13.32 3.37 -17.25
CA LYS A 54 14.50 2.49 -17.13
C LYS A 54 14.76 1.65 -18.38
N ILE A 55 13.71 1.22 -19.08
CA ILE A 55 13.85 0.46 -20.34
C ILE A 55 14.35 1.38 -21.45
N GLU A 56 13.78 2.59 -21.56
CA GLU A 56 14.18 3.59 -22.56
C GLU A 56 15.64 4.04 -22.37
N ALA A 57 16.15 4.08 -21.14
CA ALA A 57 17.55 4.39 -20.85
C ALA A 57 18.55 3.27 -21.21
N LEU A 58 18.07 2.07 -21.57
CA LEU A 58 18.92 0.93 -21.97
C LEU A 58 19.07 0.81 -23.51
N VAL A 59 18.33 1.60 -24.27
CA VAL A 59 18.33 1.63 -25.75
C VAL A 59 19.00 2.90 -26.22
#